data_AF-A0A7S1IKX7-F1
#
_entry.id   AF-A0A7S1IKX7-F1
#
_cell.length_a   1.000
_cell.length_b   1.000
_cell.length_c   1.000
_cell.angle_alpha   90.00
_cell.angle_beta   90.00
_cell.angle_gamma   90.00
#
_symmetry.space_group_name_H-M   'P 1'
#
loop_
_entity.id
_entity.type
_entity.pdbx_description
1 polymer ?
#
loop_
_entity_poly.entity_id
_entity_poly.type
_entity_poly.pdbx_seq_one_letter_code
_entity_poly.pdbx_strand_id
1 'polypeptide(L)'
;ESEYAIEGIDFGRRLAVEKEFEAAVANGTATSCNILFDESGQFLMYSTMLGIKVLNMQTNTVSRLLGKVEGTERFTALALFQGTVKQDQAIFQLAQKDLGVKEVEFDQPDPCLFSLAYKRLRFYIFSRREPEDP
;
A
#
# COMPACT_ATOMS: atom_id res chain seq x y z
N GLU A 1 4.83 13.36 -19.33
CA GLU A 1 5.98 13.09 -18.44
C GLU A 1 5.90 11.65 -17.95
N SER A 2 7.03 11.03 -17.58
CA SER A 2 7.03 9.66 -17.06
C SER A 2 6.26 9.60 -15.74
N GLU A 3 5.42 8.59 -15.52
CA GLU A 3 4.68 8.39 -14.27
C GLU A 3 5.60 8.30 -13.04
N TYR A 4 6.88 7.96 -13.25
CA TYR A 4 7.92 7.88 -12.23
C TYR A 4 8.70 9.17 -12.02
N ALA A 5 8.41 10.22 -12.80
CA ALA A 5 9.08 11.50 -12.66
C ALA A 5 8.75 12.12 -11.29
N ILE A 6 9.79 12.66 -10.67
CA ILE A 6 9.75 13.41 -9.42
C ILE A 6 10.68 14.62 -9.57
N GLU A 7 10.29 15.72 -8.96
CA GLU A 7 11.10 16.93 -8.96
C GLU A 7 12.41 16.73 -8.19
N GLY A 8 13.49 17.40 -8.60
CA GLY A 8 14.81 17.21 -7.99
C GLY A 8 14.85 17.47 -6.49
N ILE A 9 14.06 18.44 -6.00
CA ILE A 9 13.94 18.74 -4.56
C ILE A 9 13.27 17.58 -3.83
N ASP A 10 12.20 17.02 -4.39
CA ASP A 10 11.50 15.88 -3.77
C ASP A 10 12.37 14.63 -3.77
N PHE A 11 13.08 14.38 -4.87
CA PHE A 11 14.06 13.31 -4.95
C PHE A 11 15.14 13.42 -3.87
N GLY A 12 15.70 14.61 -3.68
CA GLY A 12 16.71 14.86 -2.66
C GLY A 12 16.21 14.53 -1.25
N ARG A 13 14.97 14.92 -0.92
CA ARG A 13 14.34 14.60 0.37
C ARG A 13 14.13 13.10 0.55
N ARG A 14 13.57 12.41 -0.45
CA ARG A 14 13.37 10.94 -0.42
C ARG A 14 14.71 10.19 -0.30
N LEU A 15 15.74 10.63 -1.02
CA LEU A 15 17.06 10.00 -0.99
C LEU A 15 17.74 10.15 0.37
N ALA A 16 17.56 11.28 1.05
CA ALA A 16 18.07 11.46 2.41
C ALA A 16 17.43 10.47 3.38
N VAL A 17 16.11 10.26 3.29
CA VAL A 17 15.39 9.25 4.08
C VAL A 17 15.84 7.83 3.73
N GLU A 18 16.07 7.52 2.46
CA GLU A 18 16.55 6.19 2.04
C GLU A 18 17.91 5.87 2.68
N LYS A 19 18.86 6.81 2.64
CA LYS A 19 20.18 6.63 3.27
C LYS A 19 20.11 6.44 4.77
N GLU A 20 19.21 7.18 5.43
CA GLU A 20 18.99 7.02 6.87
C GLU A 20 18.40 5.63 7.18
N PHE A 21 17.42 5.18 6.39
CA PHE A 21 16.84 3.85 6.50
C PHE A 21 17.88 2.75 6.27
N GLU A 22 18.70 2.85 5.22
CA GLU A 22 19.79 1.92 4.94
C GLU A 22 20.79 1.82 6.12
N ALA A 23 21.18 2.97 6.69
CA ALA A 23 22.05 2.98 7.87
C ALA A 23 21.38 2.34 9.09
N ALA A 24 20.08 2.56 9.28
CA ALA A 24 19.30 1.95 10.35
C ALA A 24 19.11 0.43 10.18
N VAL A 25 19.03 -0.06 8.94
CA VAL A 25 19.03 -1.50 8.67
C VAL A 25 20.42 -2.08 8.94
N ALA A 26 21.49 -1.41 8.49
CA ALA A 26 22.87 -1.86 8.67
C ALA A 26 23.30 -1.94 10.14
N ASN A 27 22.79 -1.05 10.99
CA ASN A 27 23.08 -1.05 12.43
C ASN A 27 22.06 -1.88 13.26
N GLY A 28 21.07 -2.52 12.62
CA GLY A 28 20.07 -3.36 13.27
C GLY A 28 18.96 -2.62 14.02
N THR A 29 18.83 -1.29 13.85
CA THR A 29 17.75 -0.49 14.47
C THR A 29 16.47 -0.43 13.63
N ALA A 30 16.52 -0.89 12.37
CA ALA A 30 15.38 -1.07 11.50
C ALA A 30 15.40 -2.45 10.83
N THR A 31 14.22 -2.97 10.51
CA THR A 31 14.09 -4.24 9.77
C THR A 31 14.21 -4.00 8.27
N SER A 32 14.79 -4.97 7.55
CA SER A 32 14.80 -4.98 6.10
C SER A 32 13.39 -5.03 5.51
N CYS A 33 13.23 -4.52 4.30
CA CYS A 33 11.95 -4.58 3.59
C CYS A 33 11.69 -6.02 3.12
N ASN A 34 10.43 -6.44 3.18
CA ASN A 34 9.98 -7.70 2.60
C ASN A 34 9.42 -7.49 1.18
N ILE A 35 9.21 -8.61 0.51
CA ILE A 35 8.63 -8.70 -0.83
C ILE A 35 7.42 -9.63 -0.73
N LEU A 36 6.35 -9.32 -1.46
CA LEU A 36 5.11 -10.11 -1.47
C LEU A 36 4.71 -10.50 -2.88
N PHE A 37 4.25 -11.73 -3.03
CA PHE A 37 3.50 -12.15 -4.20
C PHE A 37 2.00 -12.08 -3.88
N ASP A 38 1.19 -11.77 -4.88
CA ASP A 38 -0.24 -11.96 -4.79
C ASP A 38 -0.61 -13.46 -4.82
N GLU A 39 -1.87 -13.80 -4.55
CA GLU A 39 -2.32 -15.20 -4.47
C GLU A 39 -2.19 -15.92 -5.82
N SER A 40 -2.32 -15.18 -6.94
CA SER A 40 -2.17 -15.74 -8.29
C SER A 40 -0.71 -15.94 -8.71
N GLY A 41 0.24 -15.29 -8.02
CA GLY A 41 1.66 -15.24 -8.39
C GLY A 41 1.96 -14.38 -9.63
N GLN A 42 0.97 -13.65 -10.16
CA GLN A 42 1.15 -12.78 -11.33
C GLN A 42 1.77 -11.42 -10.96
N PHE A 43 1.60 -10.98 -9.71
CA PHE A 43 2.05 -9.67 -9.24
C PHE A 43 3.04 -9.79 -8.08
N LEU A 44 4.09 -8.98 -8.16
CA LEU A 44 5.12 -8.82 -7.14
C LEU A 44 5.04 -7.40 -6.56
N MET A 45 4.94 -7.31 -5.25
CA MET A 45 4.90 -6.04 -4.51
C MET A 45 6.17 -5.86 -3.69
N TYR A 46 6.82 -4.72 -3.86
CA TYR A 46 7.99 -4.34 -3.08
C TYR A 46 8.07 -2.83 -2.88
N SER A 47 8.62 -2.42 -1.74
CA SER A 47 8.75 -1.02 -1.38
C SER A 47 10.04 -0.40 -1.92
N THR A 48 9.96 0.87 -2.30
CA THR A 48 11.06 1.70 -2.80
C THR A 48 10.99 3.09 -2.19
N MET A 49 12.02 3.93 -2.39
CA MET A 49 11.99 5.35 -1.99
C MET A 49 10.84 6.16 -2.66
N LEU A 50 10.30 5.68 -3.78
CA LEU A 50 9.19 6.35 -4.49
C LEU A 50 7.82 5.97 -3.92
N GLY A 51 7.70 4.83 -3.26
CA GLY A 51 6.43 4.19 -2.96
C GLY A 51 6.53 2.67 -3.14
N ILE A 52 5.38 2.01 -3.16
CA ILE A 52 5.29 0.56 -3.33
C ILE A 52 4.99 0.25 -4.80
N LYS A 53 5.87 -0.49 -5.44
CA LYS A 53 5.70 -0.91 -6.84
C LYS A 53 4.93 -2.22 -6.89
N VAL A 54 3.90 -2.26 -7.72
CA VAL A 54 3.20 -3.48 -8.13
C VAL A 54 3.73 -3.86 -9.50
N LEU A 55 4.56 -4.88 -9.56
CA LEU A 55 5.17 -5.38 -10.79
C LEU A 55 4.36 -6.57 -11.31
N ASN A 56 3.96 -6.51 -12.58
CA ASN A 56 3.43 -7.69 -13.27
C ASN A 56 4.62 -8.56 -13.72
N MET A 57 4.69 -9.79 -13.19
CA MET A 57 5.79 -10.72 -13.43
C MET A 57 5.82 -11.25 -14.87
N GLN A 58 4.68 -11.29 -15.57
CA GLN A 58 4.60 -11.79 -16.94
C GLN A 58 5.05 -10.75 -17.96
N THR A 59 4.64 -9.50 -17.78
CA THR A 59 4.98 -8.41 -18.71
C THR A 59 6.25 -7.65 -18.30
N ASN A 60 6.75 -7.89 -17.08
CA ASN A 60 7.86 -7.15 -16.46
C ASN A 60 7.62 -5.62 -16.47
N THR A 61 6.36 -5.22 -16.32
CA THR A 61 5.96 -3.82 -16.24
C THR A 61 5.36 -3.52 -14.87
N VAL A 62 5.59 -2.30 -14.38
CA VAL A 62 4.96 -1.85 -13.14
C VAL A 62 3.53 -1.42 -13.46
N SER A 63 2.56 -2.17 -12.95
CA SER A 63 1.13 -1.95 -13.19
C SER A 63 0.56 -0.84 -12.34
N ARG A 64 1.13 -0.60 -11.15
CA ARG A 64 0.72 0.48 -10.24
C ARG A 64 1.87 0.90 -9.33
N LEU A 65 1.91 2.19 -9.00
CA LEU A 65 2.76 2.76 -7.96
C LEU A 65 1.91 3.32 -6.82
N LEU A 66 1.93 2.67 -5.67
CA LEU A 66 1.17 3.06 -4.48
C LEU A 66 1.98 3.99 -3.58
N GLY A 67 1.30 4.92 -2.90
CA GLY A 67 1.92 5.80 -1.90
C GLY A 67 2.85 6.87 -2.46
N LYS A 68 2.91 7.09 -3.78
CA LYS A 68 3.72 8.17 -4.39
C LYS A 68 3.37 9.53 -3.80
N VAL A 69 2.08 9.77 -3.57
CA VAL A 69 1.53 11.04 -3.06
C VAL A 69 1.92 11.35 -1.61
N GLU A 70 2.36 10.35 -0.84
CA GLU A 70 2.74 10.53 0.56
C GLU A 70 4.08 11.26 0.74
N GLY A 71 4.78 11.64 -0.34
CA GLY A 71 5.91 12.58 -0.27
C GLY A 71 7.23 11.94 0.16
N THR A 72 7.48 11.75 1.46
CA THR A 72 8.80 11.26 1.97
C THR A 72 8.72 9.87 2.62
N GLU A 73 7.56 9.23 2.49
CA GLU A 73 7.18 8.13 3.33
C GLU A 73 7.86 6.86 2.79
N ARG A 74 8.85 6.36 3.53
CA ARG A 74 9.55 5.13 3.19
C ARG A 74 8.79 3.93 3.74
N PHE A 75 7.93 3.35 2.91
CA PHE A 75 7.19 2.12 3.22
C PHE A 75 8.16 0.94 3.45
N THR A 76 7.88 0.06 4.40
CA THR A 76 8.78 -1.06 4.74
C THR A 76 8.04 -2.39 4.75
N ALA A 77 7.46 -2.75 5.89
CA ALA A 77 6.72 -4.00 6.09
C ALA A 77 5.43 -3.97 5.28
N LEU A 78 5.32 -4.88 4.33
CA LEU A 78 4.14 -5.08 3.50
C LEU A 78 3.38 -6.31 4.00
N ALA A 79 2.05 -6.25 3.99
CA ALA A 79 1.18 -7.42 4.12
C ALA A 79 0.00 -7.27 3.16
N LEU A 80 -0.43 -8.37 2.53
CA LEU A 80 -1.52 -8.34 1.56
C LEU A 80 -2.67 -9.22 2.04
N PHE A 81 -3.86 -8.65 2.08
CA PHE A 81 -5.10 -9.37 2.32
C PHE A 81 -5.90 -9.44 1.02
N GLN A 82 -6.29 -10.65 0.58
CA GLN A 82 -7.04 -10.87 -0.67
C GLN A 82 -8.36 -11.62 -0.45
N GLY A 83 -8.68 -11.97 0.80
CA GLY A 83 -9.89 -12.69 1.15
C GLY A 83 -11.14 -11.80 1.17
N THR A 84 -12.30 -12.44 1.24
CA THR A 84 -13.57 -11.80 1.60
C THR A 84 -13.75 -11.87 3.11
N VAL A 85 -14.04 -10.75 3.77
CA VAL A 85 -14.40 -10.75 5.18
C VAL A 85 -15.82 -11.27 5.32
N LYS A 86 -16.02 -12.44 5.94
CA LYS A 86 -17.34 -12.93 6.31
C LYS A 86 -17.84 -12.11 7.51
N GLN A 87 -18.65 -11.09 7.28
CA GLN A 87 -19.32 -10.37 8.36
C GLN A 87 -20.58 -11.11 8.80
N ASP A 88 -20.87 -11.05 10.10
CA ASP A 88 -22.13 -11.51 10.65
C ASP A 88 -23.26 -10.61 10.11
N GLN A 89 -24.16 -11.18 9.31
CA GLN A 89 -25.21 -10.43 8.62
C GLN A 89 -26.09 -9.63 9.58
N ALA A 90 -26.23 -10.08 10.84
CA ALA A 90 -27.00 -9.40 11.87
C ALA A 90 -26.41 -8.03 12.25
N ILE A 91 -25.08 -7.92 12.34
CA ILE A 91 -24.39 -6.67 12.72
C ILE A 91 -24.47 -5.66 11.56
N PHE A 92 -24.37 -6.15 10.32
CA PHE A 92 -24.45 -5.29 9.13
C PHE A 92 -25.86 -4.72 8.92
N GLN A 93 -26.91 -5.53 9.10
CA GLN A 93 -28.30 -5.05 9.01
C GLN A 93 -28.62 -3.98 10.07
N LEU A 94 -28.03 -4.10 11.27
CA LEU A 94 -28.17 -3.07 12.31
C LEU A 94 -27.51 -1.75 11.90
N ALA A 95 -26.27 -1.82 11.37
CA ALA A 95 -25.53 -0.65 10.91
C ALA A 95 -26.18 0.04 9.70
N GLN A 96 -26.75 -0.73 8.75
CA GLN A 96 -27.49 -0.19 7.62
C GLN A 96 -28.71 0.64 8.05
N LYS A 97 -29.43 0.17 9.07
CA LYS A 97 -30.68 0.79 9.53
C LYS A 97 -30.44 2.14 10.21
N ASP A 98 -29.33 2.28 10.93
CA ASP A 98 -28.98 3.51 11.65
C ASP A 98 -28.23 4.55 10.78
N LEU A 99 -27.48 4.10 9.76
CA LEU A 99 -26.59 4.98 8.97
C LEU A 99 -27.05 5.24 7.53
N GLY A 100 -28.13 4.60 7.05
CA GLY A 100 -28.66 4.84 5.69
C GLY A 100 -27.70 4.45 4.56
N VAL A 101 -26.78 3.50 4.82
CA VAL A 101 -25.78 3.05 3.85
C VAL A 101 -26.44 2.13 2.82
N LYS A 102 -26.29 2.46 1.52
CA LYS A 102 -26.76 1.62 0.40
C LYS A 102 -26.18 0.20 0.51
N GLU A 103 -26.85 -0.79 -0.08
CA GLU A 103 -26.32 -2.15 -0.20
C GLU A 103 -24.92 -2.09 -0.84
N VAL A 104 -23.89 -2.33 -0.02
CA VAL A 104 -22.55 -2.59 -0.52
C VAL A 104 -22.54 -4.06 -0.85
N GLU A 105 -22.43 -4.44 -2.12
CA GLU A 105 -22.20 -5.83 -2.50
C GLU A 105 -20.82 -6.25 -1.96
N PHE A 106 -20.81 -6.92 -0.81
CA PHE A 106 -19.59 -7.46 -0.19
C PHE A 106 -19.04 -8.70 -0.90
N ASP A 107 -19.69 -9.13 -1.98
CA ASP A 107 -19.34 -10.37 -2.67
C ASP A 107 -18.06 -10.24 -3.53
N GLN A 108 -17.66 -9.02 -3.89
CA GLN A 108 -16.37 -8.82 -4.56
C GLN A 108 -15.22 -8.62 -3.55
N PRO A 109 -14.19 -9.48 -3.58
CA PRO A 109 -13.00 -9.27 -2.77
C PRO A 109 -12.33 -7.94 -3.14
N ASP A 110 -11.95 -7.16 -2.13
CA ASP A 110 -11.11 -5.98 -2.29
C ASP A 110 -9.74 -6.26 -1.68
N PRO A 111 -8.75 -6.64 -2.49
CA PRO A 111 -7.38 -6.81 -2.02
C PRO A 111 -6.86 -5.52 -1.37
N CYS A 112 -6.50 -5.63 -0.10
CA CYS A 112 -5.98 -4.53 0.71
C CYS A 112 -4.51 -4.78 1.01
N LEU A 113 -3.65 -3.87 0.55
CA LEU A 113 -2.24 -3.87 0.90
C LEU A 113 -2.03 -3.02 2.14
N PHE A 114 -1.49 -3.61 3.18
CA PHE A 114 -1.10 -2.96 4.42
C PHE A 114 0.37 -2.62 4.39
N SER A 115 0.72 -1.45 4.91
CA SER A 115 2.10 -1.04 5.04
C SER A 115 2.39 -0.21 6.29
N LEU A 116 3.59 -0.38 6.83
CA LEU A 116 4.21 0.54 7.77
C LEU A 116 5.18 1.46 7.02
N ALA A 117 5.46 2.64 7.59
CA ALA A 117 6.52 3.51 7.08
C ALA A 117 7.57 3.80 8.15
N TYR A 118 8.83 3.91 7.70
CA TYR A 118 9.97 4.19 8.56
C TYR A 118 9.77 5.50 9.35
N LYS A 119 9.96 5.44 10.67
CA LYS A 119 9.76 6.57 11.62
C LYS A 119 8.37 7.22 11.60
N ARG A 120 7.36 6.56 11.05
CA ARG A 120 5.98 7.05 11.09
C ARG A 120 5.13 6.18 12.01
N LEU A 121 4.44 6.81 12.95
CA LEU A 121 3.44 6.17 13.81
C LEU A 121 2.08 6.10 13.10
N ARG A 122 2.07 5.59 11.87
CA ARG A 122 0.89 5.48 11.01
C ARG A 122 0.85 4.11 10.35
N PHE A 123 -0.35 3.58 10.22
CA PHE A 123 -0.65 2.40 9.42
C PHE A 123 -1.27 2.85 8.10
N TYR A 124 -0.75 2.34 6.98
CA TYR A 124 -1.24 2.65 5.65
C TYR A 124 -1.99 1.45 5.09
N ILE A 125 -3.14 1.71 4.47
CA ILE A 125 -3.98 0.71 3.84
C ILE A 125 -4.27 1.20 2.42
N PHE A 126 -3.93 0.39 1.43
CA PHE A 126 -4.21 0.66 0.02
C PHE A 126 -5.26 -0.34 -0.48
N SER A 127 -6.46 0.17 -0.76
CA SER A 127 -7.55 -0.58 -1.42
C SER A 127 -7.52 -0.36 -2.93
N ARG A 128 -8.26 -1.18 -3.68
CA ARG A 128 -8.50 -0.90 -5.11
C ARG A 128 -9.58 0.16 -5.31
N ARG A 129 -10.43 0.36 -4.30
CA ARG A 129 -11.50 1.36 -4.29
C ARG A 129 -10.89 2.74 -4.06
N GLU A 130 -11.12 3.64 -5.00
CA GLU A 130 -10.83 5.07 -4.83
C GLU A 130 -12.00 5.72 -4.08
N PRO A 131 -11.75 6.74 -3.24
CA PRO A 131 -12.82 7.48 -2.59
C PRO A 131 -13.71 8.16 -3.64
N GLU A 132 -15.03 8.18 -3.41
CA GLU A 132 -15.94 8.98 -4.23
C GLU A 132 -15.60 10.46 -4.06
N ASP A 133 -15.59 11.22 -5.16
CA ASP A 133 -15.42 12.67 -5.10
C ASP A 133 -16.52 13.28 -4.21
N PRO A 134 -16.19 14.21 -3.30
CA PRO A 134 -17.12 14.79 -2.33
C PRO A 134 -18.23 15.63 -2.97
#